data_AF-A0A9D4SRQ4-F1
#
_entry.id   AF-A0A9D4SRQ4-F1
#
_cell.length_a   1.000
_cell.length_b   1.000
_cell.length_c   1.000
_cell.angle_alpha   90.00
_cell.angle_beta   90.00
_cell.angle_gamma   90.00
#
_symmetry.space_group_name_H-M   'P 1'
#
loop_
_entity.id
_entity.type
_entity.pdbx_description
1 polymer ?
#
loop_
_entity_poly.entity_id
_entity_poly.type
_entity_poly.pdbx_seq_one_letter_code
_entity_poly.pdbx_strand_id
1 'polypeptide(L)'
;MTYNWVAEITNIDLELRSRKVPARPSHNMTESVSSQPAPPAGTSSCAGATPPYSLLNHGGLYMEVFSPTADSVSLRWLPAAGDSDYPCLVAGYRITARSGDWTRRLEVGSEETTAVVMGLLPCSQYRLFLRPFFTADGDPRSLRKYGSPQHQEFSTKVGVPSVPRDLKVKETKEGVAKLNWEAPKNPAGPISGYTA
;
A
#
# COMPACT_ATOMS: atom_id res chain seq x y z
N MET A 1 5.93 -14.88 33.23
CA MET A 1 5.47 -15.87 32.24
C MET A 1 5.88 -15.38 30.87
N THR A 2 7.01 -15.86 30.37
CA THR A 2 7.64 -15.43 29.12
C THR A 2 7.85 -16.66 28.27
N TYR A 3 7.11 -16.76 27.17
CA TYR A 3 7.26 -17.85 26.20
C TYR A 3 8.09 -17.34 25.03
N ASN A 4 9.32 -17.84 24.93
CA ASN A 4 10.15 -17.78 23.73
C ASN A 4 9.75 -18.94 22.82
N TRP A 5 9.47 -18.68 21.54
CA TRP A 5 9.40 -19.71 20.51
C TRP A 5 10.46 -19.44 19.46
N VAL A 6 11.44 -20.34 19.41
CA VAL A 6 12.39 -20.55 18.32
C VAL A 6 11.70 -21.50 17.33
N ALA A 7 11.61 -21.13 16.06
CA ALA A 7 11.16 -22.03 15.00
C ALA A 7 12.39 -22.55 14.23
N GLU A 8 12.71 -23.83 14.42
CA GLU A 8 13.64 -24.57 13.56
C GLU A 8 12.89 -25.16 12.37
N ILE A 9 13.52 -25.01 11.20
CA ILE A 9 13.12 -25.58 9.91
C ILE A 9 13.65 -27.01 9.85
N THR A 10 12.83 -28.00 9.48
CA THR A 10 13.35 -29.19 8.79
C THR A 10 12.33 -29.84 7.84
N ASN A 11 12.86 -30.10 6.63
CA ASN A 11 12.65 -31.22 5.72
C ASN A 11 11.33 -31.38 4.95
N ILE A 12 11.47 -31.02 3.67
CA ILE A 12 10.86 -31.57 2.47
C ILE A 12 10.89 -33.10 2.50
N ASP A 13 9.75 -33.73 2.21
CA ASP A 13 9.71 -35.12 1.77
C ASP A 13 8.92 -35.24 0.46
N LEU A 14 9.60 -35.79 -0.55
CA LEU A 14 9.17 -36.04 -1.91
C LEU A 14 8.74 -37.51 -1.99
N GLU A 15 7.46 -37.81 -2.22
CA GLU A 15 7.05 -39.15 -2.68
C GLU A 15 5.95 -39.03 -3.75
N LEU A 16 6.40 -39.12 -5.00
CA LEU A 16 5.61 -39.39 -6.19
C LEU A 16 5.29 -40.89 -6.23
N ARG A 17 4.02 -41.29 -6.05
CA ARG A 17 3.56 -42.64 -6.44
C ARG A 17 2.26 -42.64 -7.23
N SER A 18 2.45 -42.96 -8.51
CA SER A 18 1.48 -43.41 -9.49
C SER A 18 0.67 -44.63 -9.00
N ARG A 19 -0.66 -44.60 -9.16
CA ARG A 19 -1.50 -45.81 -9.21
C ARG A 19 -2.57 -45.70 -10.30
N LYS A 20 -2.61 -46.75 -11.13
CA LYS A 20 -3.58 -47.07 -12.19
C LYS A 20 -5.03 -47.09 -11.67
N VAL A 21 -5.96 -46.61 -12.50
CA VAL A 21 -7.41 -46.75 -12.37
C VAL A 21 -7.90 -47.92 -13.25
N PRO A 22 -8.73 -48.86 -12.76
CA PRO A 22 -9.46 -49.80 -13.62
C PRO A 22 -10.91 -49.35 -13.90
N ALA A 23 -11.45 -49.77 -15.04
CA ALA A 23 -12.75 -49.39 -15.57
C ALA A 23 -13.93 -50.30 -15.11
N ARG A 24 -15.09 -49.64 -14.87
CA ARG A 24 -16.55 -49.99 -14.97
C ARG A 24 -17.05 -51.46 -14.80
N PRO A 25 -18.29 -51.69 -14.29
CA PRO A 25 -19.55 -51.31 -14.97
C PRO A 25 -20.69 -50.74 -14.08
N SER A 26 -21.73 -50.29 -14.77
CA SER A 26 -22.93 -49.50 -14.41
C SER A 26 -23.93 -50.16 -13.46
N HIS A 27 -24.65 -49.36 -12.65
CA HIS A 27 -26.12 -49.29 -12.62
C HIS A 27 -26.60 -47.99 -11.91
N ASN A 28 -27.62 -47.36 -12.49
CA ASN A 28 -28.18 -46.04 -12.15
C ASN A 28 -29.15 -46.09 -10.96
N MET A 29 -29.21 -45.01 -10.16
CA MET A 29 -30.49 -44.35 -9.84
C MET A 29 -30.28 -42.92 -9.31
N THR A 30 -30.63 -41.98 -10.20
CA THR A 30 -31.20 -40.63 -10.04
C THR A 30 -31.18 -39.93 -8.68
N GLU A 31 -30.37 -38.88 -8.55
CA GLU A 31 -30.71 -37.66 -7.80
C GLU A 31 -30.17 -36.41 -8.53
N SER A 32 -30.96 -35.36 -8.46
CA SER A 32 -31.00 -34.23 -9.39
C SER A 32 -30.13 -33.08 -8.92
N VAL A 33 -29.09 -32.72 -9.69
CA VAL A 33 -28.45 -31.40 -9.61
C VAL A 33 -28.23 -30.89 -11.04
N SER A 34 -28.83 -29.74 -11.32
CA SER A 34 -28.83 -29.04 -12.59
C SER A 34 -27.40 -28.63 -12.99
N SER A 35 -26.88 -29.23 -14.06
CA SER A 35 -25.61 -28.86 -14.69
C SER A 35 -25.87 -28.18 -16.03
N GLN A 36 -25.64 -26.87 -16.11
CA GLN A 36 -25.60 -26.11 -17.37
C GLN A 36 -24.27 -26.39 -18.10
N PRO A 37 -24.25 -26.48 -19.44
CA PRO A 37 -23.06 -26.82 -20.20
C PRO A 37 -22.07 -25.65 -20.29
N ALA A 38 -20.79 -25.96 -20.51
CA ALA A 38 -19.77 -24.97 -20.84
C ALA A 38 -20.17 -24.15 -22.09
N PRO A 39 -20.02 -22.81 -22.09
CA PRO A 39 -20.29 -22.02 -23.28
C PRO A 39 -19.18 -22.21 -24.34
N PRO A 40 -19.53 -22.15 -25.64
CA PRO A 40 -18.61 -22.38 -26.74
C PRO A 40 -17.59 -21.24 -26.91
N ALA A 41 -16.45 -21.59 -27.50
CA ALA A 41 -15.44 -20.66 -27.95
C ALA A 41 -16.00 -19.66 -28.99
N GLY A 42 -15.63 -18.38 -28.81
CA GLY A 42 -15.68 -17.36 -29.84
C GLY A 42 -16.98 -16.57 -29.92
N THR A 43 -16.98 -15.34 -29.41
CA THR A 43 -17.10 -14.10 -30.21
C THR A 43 -17.14 -12.89 -29.28
N SER A 44 -16.49 -11.83 -29.76
CA SER A 44 -16.38 -10.50 -29.18
C SER A 44 -17.72 -9.87 -28.80
N SER A 45 -17.85 -9.46 -27.54
CA SER A 45 -18.60 -8.26 -27.10
C SER A 45 -18.58 -8.23 -25.57
N CYS A 46 -17.74 -7.39 -24.97
CA CYS A 46 -17.77 -7.15 -23.53
C CYS A 46 -18.95 -6.21 -23.22
N ALA A 47 -20.15 -6.77 -23.08
CA ALA A 47 -21.30 -6.06 -22.55
C ALA A 47 -21.79 -6.77 -21.27
N GLY A 48 -21.83 -6.03 -20.16
CA GLY A 48 -22.65 -6.39 -19.01
C GLY A 48 -21.90 -6.65 -17.70
N ALA A 49 -21.34 -5.59 -17.11
CA ALA A 49 -21.33 -5.38 -15.67
C ALA A 49 -20.91 -3.92 -15.42
N THR A 50 -21.88 -3.03 -15.20
CA THR A 50 -21.57 -1.69 -14.70
C THR A 50 -21.27 -1.79 -13.21
N PRO A 51 -20.03 -1.52 -12.74
CA PRO A 51 -19.77 -1.34 -11.32
C PRO A 51 -20.57 -0.14 -10.79
N PRO A 52 -20.95 -0.11 -9.49
CA PRO A 52 -21.85 0.90 -8.92
C PRO A 52 -21.29 2.35 -8.88
N TYR A 53 -20.18 2.64 -9.56
CA TYR A 53 -19.65 4.00 -9.71
C TYR A 53 -19.29 4.26 -11.17
N SER A 54 -20.28 4.68 -11.94
CA SER A 54 -20.11 5.30 -13.25
C SER A 54 -19.51 6.69 -13.11
N LEU A 55 -18.24 6.79 -12.73
CA LEU A 55 -17.45 8.00 -12.88
C LEU A 55 -16.04 7.62 -13.28
N LEU A 56 -15.78 7.64 -14.59
CA LEU A 56 -14.54 8.21 -15.10
C LEU A 56 -14.64 8.54 -16.59
N ASN A 57 -15.20 9.70 -16.91
CA ASN A 57 -15.05 10.32 -18.24
C ASN A 57 -13.61 10.85 -18.50
N HIS A 58 -12.60 10.37 -17.75
CA HIS A 58 -11.23 10.88 -17.76
C HIS A 58 -10.13 9.81 -17.78
N GLY A 59 -10.40 8.57 -18.22
CA GLY A 59 -9.37 7.60 -18.63
C GLY A 59 -8.13 7.45 -17.72
N GLY A 60 -8.28 7.62 -16.41
CA GLY A 60 -7.17 7.77 -15.46
C GLY A 60 -7.33 6.88 -14.23
N LEU A 61 -6.24 6.66 -13.50
CA LEU A 61 -6.34 6.03 -12.18
C LEU A 61 -7.13 6.91 -11.22
N TYR A 62 -8.02 6.31 -10.44
CA TYR A 62 -8.66 6.94 -9.29
C TYR A 62 -7.94 6.53 -8.00
N MET A 63 -7.67 7.50 -7.13
CA MET A 63 -7.00 7.34 -5.85
C MET A 63 -7.64 8.28 -4.84
N GLU A 64 -7.83 7.74 -3.65
CA GLU A 64 -8.32 8.42 -2.46
C GLU A 64 -7.27 8.33 -1.36
N VAL A 65 -7.03 9.44 -0.67
CA VAL A 65 -6.14 9.52 0.49
C VAL A 65 -6.98 9.62 1.76
N PHE A 66 -6.69 8.81 2.76
CA PHE A 66 -7.45 8.76 4.01
C PHE A 66 -6.56 8.49 5.23
N SER A 67 -7.12 8.76 6.42
CA SER A 67 -6.46 8.52 7.72
C SER A 67 -5.04 9.11 7.84
N PRO A 68 -4.80 10.41 7.58
CA PRO A 68 -3.50 11.01 7.82
C PRO A 68 -3.16 11.01 9.32
N THR A 69 -1.95 10.57 9.65
CA THR A 69 -1.33 10.68 10.98
C THR A 69 -0.25 11.77 10.97
N ALA A 70 0.54 11.86 12.04
CA ALA A 70 1.69 12.76 12.09
C ALA A 70 2.82 12.33 11.13
N ASP A 71 2.93 11.02 10.88
CA ASP A 71 4.08 10.40 10.22
C ASP A 71 3.69 9.40 9.13
N SER A 72 2.40 9.25 8.85
CA SER A 72 1.92 8.32 7.84
C SER A 72 0.62 8.77 7.19
N VAL A 73 0.31 8.17 6.05
CA VAL A 73 -0.98 8.30 5.39
C VAL A 73 -1.38 7.00 4.72
N SER A 74 -2.67 6.70 4.71
CA SER A 74 -3.24 5.57 3.97
C SER A 74 -3.85 6.05 2.66
N LEU A 75 -3.78 5.22 1.63
CA LEU A 75 -4.42 5.50 0.36
C LEU A 75 -5.01 4.21 -0.23
N ARG A 76 -6.03 4.38 -1.07
CA ARG A 76 -6.62 3.31 -1.87
C ARG A 76 -6.91 3.81 -3.28
N TRP A 77 -6.88 2.90 -4.23
CA TRP A 77 -7.10 3.21 -5.64
C TRP A 77 -7.85 2.09 -6.36
N LEU A 78 -8.38 2.42 -7.52
CA LEU A 78 -8.91 1.41 -8.43
C LEU A 78 -7.77 0.82 -9.27
N PRO A 79 -7.80 -0.48 -9.58
CA PRO A 79 -6.83 -1.09 -10.48
C PRO A 79 -6.74 -0.34 -11.80
N ALA A 80 -5.53 -0.19 -12.35
CA ALA A 80 -5.36 0.28 -13.71
C ALA A 80 -6.00 -0.74 -14.66
N ALA A 81 -6.85 -0.27 -15.57
CA ALA A 81 -7.19 -1.06 -16.74
C ALA A 81 -5.93 -1.21 -17.59
N GLY A 82 -5.59 -2.44 -17.99
CA GLY A 82 -4.62 -2.67 -19.05
C GLY A 82 -5.10 -1.95 -20.31
N ASP A 83 -4.19 -1.26 -20.99
CA ASP A 83 -4.52 -0.60 -22.25
C ASP A 83 -4.78 -1.68 -23.30
N SER A 84 -6.01 -1.78 -23.82
CA SER A 84 -6.41 -2.88 -24.71
C SER A 84 -5.62 -2.92 -26.02
N ASP A 85 -4.95 -1.82 -26.38
CA ASP A 85 -4.12 -1.69 -27.57
C ASP A 85 -2.67 -2.18 -27.39
N TYR A 86 -2.21 -2.50 -26.18
CA TYR A 86 -0.86 -2.97 -25.93
C TYR A 86 -0.83 -4.21 -25.02
N PRO A 87 0.03 -5.21 -25.26
CA PRO A 87 0.17 -6.41 -24.41
C PRO A 87 0.88 -6.11 -23.07
N CYS A 88 0.88 -4.85 -22.62
CA CYS A 88 1.59 -4.45 -21.41
C CYS A 88 0.72 -4.74 -20.19
N LEU A 89 1.13 -5.72 -19.40
CA LEU A 89 0.50 -6.07 -18.13
C LEU A 89 0.86 -5.04 -17.06
N VAL A 90 -0.09 -4.69 -16.20
CA VAL A 90 0.19 -3.90 -15.00
C VAL A 90 1.10 -4.75 -14.12
N ALA A 91 2.33 -4.29 -13.90
CA ALA A 91 3.28 -4.96 -13.01
C ALA A 91 3.23 -4.41 -11.58
N GLY A 92 2.70 -3.19 -11.42
CA GLY A 92 2.51 -2.59 -10.11
C GLY A 92 2.28 -1.09 -10.16
N TYR A 93 2.38 -0.48 -8.98
CA TYR A 93 2.15 0.95 -8.79
C TYR A 93 3.33 1.58 -8.09
N ARG A 94 3.69 2.79 -8.53
CA ARG A 94 4.66 3.66 -7.87
C ARG A 94 3.93 4.79 -7.17
N ILE A 95 4.12 4.85 -5.86
CA ILE A 95 3.60 5.92 -4.99
C ILE A 95 4.77 6.84 -4.64
N THR A 96 4.58 8.14 -4.79
CA THR A 96 5.58 9.14 -4.43
C THR A 96 4.95 10.25 -3.61
N ALA A 97 5.39 10.44 -2.36
CA ALA A 97 4.99 11.55 -1.50
C ALA A 97 6.05 12.65 -1.53
N ARG A 98 5.64 13.91 -1.71
CA ARG A 98 6.55 15.07 -1.74
C ARG A 98 6.07 16.20 -0.85
N SER A 99 7.00 16.82 -0.13
CA SER A 99 6.80 18.04 0.68
C SER A 99 8.08 18.87 0.61
N GLY A 100 8.08 19.97 -0.16
CA GLY A 100 9.31 20.69 -0.49
C GLY A 100 10.34 19.77 -1.15
N ASP A 101 11.56 19.75 -0.61
CA ASP A 101 12.65 18.86 -1.06
C ASP A 101 12.51 17.42 -0.54
N TRP A 102 11.68 17.20 0.47
CA TRP A 102 11.47 15.87 1.03
C TRP A 102 10.69 15.00 0.05
N THR A 103 11.18 13.79 -0.21
CA THR A 103 10.51 12.81 -1.08
C THR A 103 10.61 11.40 -0.51
N ARG A 104 9.49 10.67 -0.54
CA ARG A 104 9.43 9.23 -0.27
C ARG A 104 8.83 8.51 -1.46
N ARG A 105 9.41 7.36 -1.82
CA ARG A 105 8.93 6.51 -2.90
C ARG A 105 8.66 5.10 -2.37
N LEU A 106 7.54 4.54 -2.79
CA LEU A 106 7.12 3.17 -2.52
C LEU A 106 6.68 2.55 -3.85
N GLU A 107 6.95 1.27 -4.03
CA GLU A 107 6.38 0.46 -5.11
C GLU A 107 5.64 -0.72 -4.51
N VAL A 108 4.50 -1.04 -5.12
CA VAL A 108 3.61 -2.13 -4.71
C VAL A 108 3.24 -2.96 -5.94
N GLY A 109 2.84 -4.21 -5.73
CA GLY A 109 2.52 -5.14 -6.81
C GLY A 109 1.24 -4.77 -7.58
N SER A 110 0.96 -5.53 -8.64
CA SER A 110 -0.22 -5.35 -9.51
C SER A 110 -1.55 -5.57 -8.80
N GLU A 111 -1.57 -6.50 -7.84
CA GLU A 111 -2.78 -6.88 -7.07
C GLU A 111 -3.10 -5.90 -5.95
N GLU A 112 -2.17 -4.99 -5.65
CA GLU A 112 -2.32 -4.03 -4.57
C GLU A 112 -3.21 -2.87 -5.01
N THR A 113 -4.20 -2.57 -4.18
CA THR A 113 -5.12 -1.44 -4.35
C THR A 113 -5.15 -0.53 -3.12
N THR A 114 -4.29 -0.82 -2.14
CA THR A 114 -4.13 -0.05 -0.92
C THR A 114 -2.67 0.03 -0.53
N ALA A 115 -2.27 1.13 0.13
CA ALA A 115 -0.94 1.25 0.70
C ALA A 115 -0.92 2.24 1.86
N VAL A 116 0.09 2.09 2.71
CA VAL A 116 0.42 3.05 3.76
C VAL A 116 1.80 3.63 3.47
N VAL A 117 1.87 4.96 3.35
CA VAL A 117 3.15 5.67 3.23
C VAL A 117 3.55 6.12 4.63
N MET A 118 4.65 5.56 5.14
CA MET A 118 5.20 5.87 6.46
C MET A 118 6.43 6.78 6.38
N GLY A 119 6.80 7.35 7.53
CA GLY A 119 7.99 8.19 7.71
C GLY A 119 7.80 9.62 7.20
N LEU A 120 6.56 10.10 7.10
CA LEU A 120 6.24 11.48 6.75
C LEU A 120 6.69 12.44 7.86
N LEU A 121 6.92 13.70 7.49
CA LEU A 121 7.18 14.76 8.44
C LEU A 121 5.86 15.24 9.05
N PRO A 122 5.81 15.45 10.38
CA PRO A 122 4.64 16.00 11.05
C PRO A 122 4.36 17.44 10.64
N CYS A 123 3.10 17.85 10.77
CA CYS A 123 2.63 19.21 10.50
C CYS A 123 3.10 19.76 9.12
N SER A 124 3.06 18.91 8.10
CA SER A 124 3.59 19.20 6.76
C SER A 124 2.55 18.94 5.67
N GLN A 125 2.55 19.76 4.62
CA GLN A 125 1.69 19.60 3.46
C GLN A 125 2.35 18.71 2.41
N TYR A 126 1.60 17.73 1.92
CA TYR A 126 2.08 16.73 0.98
C TYR A 126 1.29 16.75 -0.33
N ARG A 127 2.00 16.53 -1.43
CA ARG A 127 1.42 16.07 -2.70
C ARG A 127 1.81 14.62 -2.93
N LEU A 128 0.81 13.75 -2.97
CA LEU A 128 0.96 12.32 -3.24
C LEU A 128 0.73 12.06 -4.74
N PHE A 129 1.59 11.26 -5.35
CA PHE A 129 1.46 10.83 -6.74
C PHE A 129 1.36 9.31 -6.81
N LEU A 130 0.40 8.81 -7.58
CA LEU A 130 0.23 7.41 -7.93
C LEU A 130 0.40 7.24 -9.44
N ARG A 131 1.24 6.30 -9.86
CA ARG A 131 1.44 5.94 -11.27
C ARG A 131 1.44 4.42 -11.41
N PRO A 132 0.70 3.84 -12.36
CA PRO A 132 0.90 2.44 -12.69
C PRO A 132 2.20 2.31 -13.50
N PHE A 133 2.86 1.17 -13.39
CA PHE A 133 3.91 0.79 -14.33
C PHE A 133 3.60 -0.57 -14.93
N PHE A 134 3.90 -0.67 -16.22
CA PHE A 134 3.57 -1.82 -17.04
C PHE A 134 4.84 -2.45 -17.58
N THR A 135 4.77 -3.75 -17.81
CA THR A 135 5.86 -4.56 -18.37
C THR A 135 5.29 -5.51 -19.43
N ALA A 136 6.14 -6.02 -20.32
CA ALA A 136 5.68 -6.87 -21.42
C ALA A 136 5.20 -8.26 -20.96
N ASP A 137 5.77 -8.76 -19.87
CA ASP A 137 5.63 -10.12 -19.34
C ASP A 137 5.04 -10.17 -17.94
N GLY A 138 4.77 -9.00 -17.33
CA GLY A 138 4.36 -8.91 -15.92
C GLY A 138 5.52 -8.99 -14.94
N ASP A 139 6.76 -9.25 -15.40
CA ASP A 139 7.93 -9.26 -14.51
C ASP A 139 8.30 -7.81 -14.15
N PRO A 140 8.22 -7.42 -12.86
CA PRO A 140 8.60 -6.07 -12.45
C PRO A 140 10.06 -5.73 -12.76
N ARG A 141 10.94 -6.68 -13.07
CA ARG A 141 12.34 -6.42 -13.46
C ARG A 141 12.52 -6.07 -14.94
N SER A 142 11.52 -6.33 -15.77
CA SER A 142 11.52 -6.03 -17.20
C SER A 142 11.47 -4.52 -17.49
N LEU A 143 11.66 -4.16 -18.77
CA LEU A 143 11.56 -2.77 -19.20
C LEU A 143 10.17 -2.21 -18.86
N ARG A 144 10.16 -1.09 -18.14
CA ARG A 144 8.94 -0.51 -17.58
C ARG A 144 8.48 0.69 -18.37
N LYS A 145 7.19 0.73 -18.69
CA LYS A 145 6.47 1.92 -19.14
C LYS A 145 5.63 2.46 -17.99
N TYR A 146 5.61 3.79 -17.78
CA TYR A 146 4.77 4.40 -16.75
C TYR A 146 3.50 4.96 -17.38
N GLY A 147 2.37 4.72 -16.72
CA GLY A 147 1.12 5.38 -17.06
C GLY A 147 1.06 6.82 -16.55
N SER A 148 -0.04 7.49 -16.89
CA SER A 148 -0.32 8.84 -16.44
C SER A 148 -0.40 8.91 -14.91
N PRO A 149 0.22 9.93 -14.29
CA PRO A 149 0.07 10.16 -12.86
C PRO A 149 -1.31 10.67 -12.50
N GLN A 150 -1.83 10.16 -11.39
CA GLN A 150 -2.80 10.87 -10.60
C GLN A 150 -2.11 11.43 -9.35
N HIS A 151 -2.64 12.52 -8.80
CA HIS A 151 -2.16 13.09 -7.56
C HIS A 151 -3.29 13.55 -6.64
N GLN A 152 -2.98 13.62 -5.35
CA GLN A 152 -3.85 14.15 -4.31
C GLN A 152 -3.02 14.91 -3.28
N GLU A 153 -3.57 15.98 -2.73
CA GLU A 153 -2.94 16.76 -1.66
C GLU A 153 -3.56 16.42 -0.30
N PHE A 154 -2.73 16.41 0.73
CA PHE A 154 -3.14 16.20 2.12
C PHE A 154 -2.14 16.87 3.08
N SER A 155 -2.50 16.98 4.36
CA SER A 155 -1.59 17.46 5.42
C SER A 155 -1.46 16.43 6.53
N THR A 156 -0.26 16.26 7.05
CA THR A 156 -0.02 15.44 8.24
C THR A 156 -0.44 16.18 9.51
N LYS A 157 -0.80 15.41 10.53
CA LYS A 157 -1.18 15.95 11.83
C LYS A 157 0.05 16.46 12.59
N VAL A 158 -0.21 17.21 13.66
CA VAL A 158 0.81 17.55 14.66
C VAL A 158 1.39 16.26 15.25
N GLY A 159 2.71 16.21 15.38
CA GLY A 159 3.43 15.08 15.96
C GLY A 159 3.94 15.38 17.36
N VAL A 160 4.66 14.40 17.93
CA VAL A 160 5.33 14.56 19.23
C VAL A 160 6.62 15.37 19.02
N PRO A 161 6.80 16.50 19.73
CA PRO A 161 8.06 17.23 19.70
C PRO A 161 9.20 16.36 20.22
N SER A 162 10.40 16.56 19.68
CA SER A 162 11.62 15.97 20.26
C SER A 162 11.95 16.57 21.64
N VAL A 163 12.90 15.98 22.35
CA VAL A 163 13.34 16.52 23.65
C VAL A 163 13.93 17.93 23.49
N PRO A 164 13.72 18.83 24.49
CA PRO A 164 14.41 20.11 24.55
C PRO A 164 15.92 19.92 24.51
N ARG A 165 16.63 20.90 23.94
CA ARG A 165 18.09 20.81 23.79
C ARG A 165 18.80 21.63 24.86
N ASP A 166 20.07 21.33 25.09
CA ASP A 166 20.96 22.17 25.90
C ASP A 166 20.43 22.54 27.29
N LEU A 167 19.77 21.60 27.98
CA LEU A 167 19.34 21.79 29.36
C LEU A 167 20.56 21.98 30.27
N LYS A 168 20.72 23.19 30.80
CA LYS A 168 21.83 23.58 31.66
C LYS A 168 21.33 24.35 32.87
N VAL A 169 21.97 24.11 34.00
CA VAL A 169 21.79 24.93 35.20
C VAL A 169 22.60 26.20 35.01
N LYS A 170 21.92 27.36 34.92
CA LYS A 170 22.59 28.67 34.78
C LYS A 170 23.11 29.18 36.11
N GLU A 171 22.33 29.03 37.17
CA GLU A 171 22.64 29.58 38.49
C GLU A 171 21.94 28.72 39.54
N THR A 172 22.62 28.46 40.65
CA THR A 172 22.02 27.79 41.81
C THR A 172 22.24 28.66 43.03
N LYS A 173 21.17 28.90 43.78
CA LYS A 173 21.17 29.50 45.11
C LYS A 173 20.49 28.53 46.08
N GLU A 174 20.58 28.81 47.38
CA GLU A 174 19.92 28.00 48.40
C GLU A 174 18.41 27.91 48.11
N GLY A 175 17.93 26.68 47.85
CA GLY A 175 16.54 26.40 47.48
C GLY A 175 16.09 26.80 46.08
N VAL A 176 16.94 27.40 45.24
CA VAL A 176 16.56 27.90 43.91
C VAL A 176 17.57 27.50 42.84
N ALA A 177 17.13 26.80 41.80
CA ALA A 177 17.92 26.53 40.61
C ALA A 177 17.29 27.21 39.40
N LYS A 178 18.09 27.98 38.65
CA LYS A 178 17.68 28.55 37.36
C LYS A 178 18.16 27.64 36.25
N LEU A 179 17.22 27.17 35.45
CA LEU A 179 17.47 26.30 34.30
C LEU A 179 17.34 27.09 33.01
N ASN A 180 18.10 26.68 32.01
CA ASN A 180 18.01 27.20 30.65
C ASN A 180 18.07 26.03 29.68
N TRP A 181 17.21 26.04 28.67
CA TRP A 181 17.20 25.04 27.61
C TRP A 181 16.81 25.70 26.28
N GLU A 182 17.14 25.04 25.20
CA GLU A 182 16.75 25.39 23.84
C GLU A 182 15.52 24.57 23.43
N ALA A 183 14.77 25.12 22.46
CA ALA A 183 13.67 24.40 21.85
C ALA A 183 14.13 23.09 21.19
N PRO A 184 13.25 22.07 21.15
CA PRO A 184 13.47 20.84 20.42
C PRO A 184 13.92 21.08 18.99
N LYS A 185 14.83 20.26 18.48
CA LYS A 185 15.27 20.34 17.07
C LYS A 185 14.10 20.12 16.11
N ASN A 186 13.27 19.14 16.43
CA ASN A 186 12.05 18.82 15.70
C ASN A 186 10.86 19.16 16.60
N PRO A 187 10.23 20.32 16.42
CA PRO A 187 9.07 20.73 17.23
C PRO A 187 7.81 19.94 16.86
N ALA A 188 7.77 19.33 15.66
CA ALA A 188 6.64 18.53 15.16
C ALA A 188 5.27 19.24 15.14
N GLY A 189 5.28 20.58 15.20
CA GLY A 189 4.12 21.46 15.28
C GLY A 189 4.33 22.57 16.34
N PRO A 190 3.29 23.36 16.66
CA PRO A 190 3.39 24.39 17.70
C PRO A 190 3.64 23.80 19.10
N ILE A 191 4.57 24.38 19.86
CA ILE A 191 4.87 23.98 21.23
C ILE A 191 4.01 24.80 22.20
N SER A 192 3.13 24.13 22.95
CA SER A 192 2.23 24.77 23.93
C SER A 192 2.87 25.01 25.30
N GLY A 193 3.92 24.26 25.66
CA GLY A 193 4.65 24.42 26.92
C GLY A 193 5.61 23.27 27.20
N TYR A 194 6.33 23.40 28.32
CA TYR A 194 7.20 22.35 28.86
C TYR A 194 6.62 21.91 30.20
N THR A 195 6.47 20.60 30.39
CA THR A 195 5.98 19.99 31.64
C THR A 195 7.08 19.11 32.22
N ALA A 196 7.11 19.01 33.55
CA ALA A 196 8.08 18.24 34.32
C ALA A 196 7.42 17.00 34.93
#